data_AF-A0A378N936-F1
#
_entry.id   AF-A0A378N936-F1
#
_cell.length_a   1.000
_cell.length_b   1.000
_cell.length_c   1.000
_cell.angle_alpha   90.00
_cell.angle_beta   90.00
_cell.angle_gamma   90.00
#
_symmetry.space_group_name_H-M   'P 1'
#
loop_
_entity.id
_entity.type
_entity.pdbx_description
1 polymer ?
#
loop_
_entity_poly.entity_id
_entity_poly.type
_entity_poly.pdbx_seq_one_letter_code
_entity_poly.pdbx_strand_id
1 'polypeptide(L)'
;MVRNRLGQVQRIESPLAKYVRKGVEAGQFYYVPQRFDHQEHEFAKGSIYHLLEPDINQDIYGLPQYLSALQSAWLNESATLFRRKYFLNGAHAGFVFYMTENSAKQGDVDNIREQLRKSKGVGNFKNLFVHSPGGNKDGIQIIPIADVSAKDEFFNIKNVSRDDVLAAHRVPPQLMGIIPNNTGGFGNVADAAEVFFITEIEPLQERLKEFNQWLGQEVIKFKPSKLLQRTQ
;
A
#
# COMPACT_ATOMS: atom_id res chain seq x y z
N MET A 1 13.14 -27.27 6.49
CA MET A 1 12.84 -28.71 6.30
C MET A 1 12.98 -29.44 7.62
N VAL A 2 12.13 -30.44 7.87
CA VAL A 2 12.19 -31.29 9.06
C VAL A 2 12.63 -32.68 8.62
N ARG A 3 13.66 -33.23 9.28
CA ARG A 3 14.23 -34.55 8.95
C ARG A 3 13.87 -35.58 10.03
N ASN A 4 13.71 -36.83 9.63
CA ASN A 4 13.56 -37.95 10.56
C ASN A 4 14.91 -38.36 11.17
N ARG A 5 14.89 -39.35 12.09
CA ARG A 5 16.12 -39.87 12.74
C ARG A 5 17.13 -40.49 11.76
N LEU A 6 16.69 -40.89 10.56
CA LEU A 6 17.54 -41.44 9.50
C LEU A 6 18.06 -40.35 8.55
N GLY A 7 17.80 -39.07 8.84
CA GLY A 7 18.24 -37.93 8.04
C GLY A 7 17.41 -37.66 6.78
N GLN A 8 16.34 -38.42 6.54
CA GLN A 8 15.44 -38.23 5.40
C GLN A 8 14.46 -37.10 5.65
N VAL A 9 14.06 -36.39 4.59
CA VAL A 9 13.09 -35.30 4.67
C VAL A 9 11.72 -35.88 5.02
N GLN A 10 11.18 -35.48 6.18
CA GLN A 10 9.85 -35.90 6.64
C GLN A 10 8.78 -34.86 6.27
N ARG A 11 9.11 -33.57 6.41
CA ARG A 11 8.17 -32.47 6.17
C ARG A 11 8.89 -31.21 5.67
N ILE A 12 8.19 -30.44 4.86
CA ILE A 12 8.62 -29.12 4.40
C ILE A 12 7.64 -28.10 4.96
N GLU A 13 8.17 -27.01 5.50
CA GLU A 13 7.39 -25.93 6.09
C GLU A 13 7.93 -24.60 5.59
N SER A 14 7.03 -23.62 5.49
CA SER A 14 7.36 -22.25 5.15
C SER A 14 7.17 -21.38 6.40
N PRO A 15 8.24 -21.10 7.18
CA PRO A 15 8.13 -20.20 8.32
C PRO A 15 7.85 -18.77 7.83
N LEU A 16 7.13 -17.99 8.64
CA LEU A 16 6.85 -16.59 8.32
C LEU A 16 8.16 -15.79 8.26
N ALA A 17 8.54 -15.33 7.06
CA ALA A 17 9.79 -14.61 6.82
C ALA A 17 10.00 -13.40 7.75
N LYS A 18 8.91 -12.73 8.17
CA LYS A 18 8.95 -11.63 9.15
C LYS A 18 9.69 -11.99 10.45
N TYR A 19 9.59 -13.24 10.90
CA TYR A 19 10.17 -13.71 12.15
C TYR A 19 11.45 -14.53 11.95
N VAL A 20 11.90 -14.74 10.71
CA VAL A 20 13.14 -15.45 10.44
C VAL A 20 14.30 -14.45 10.37
N ARG A 21 15.45 -14.80 10.93
CA ARG A 21 16.69 -14.03 10.86
C ARG A 21 17.81 -14.92 10.31
N LYS A 22 18.62 -14.39 9.39
CA LYS A 22 19.85 -15.04 8.91
C LYS A 22 20.94 -14.87 9.98
N GLY A 23 21.62 -15.96 10.32
CA GLY A 23 22.79 -15.95 11.21
C GLY A 23 24.04 -15.39 10.52
N VAL A 24 25.11 -15.20 11.31
CA VAL A 24 26.40 -14.72 10.79
C VAL A 24 27.08 -15.80 9.95
N GLU A 25 27.02 -17.07 10.38
CA GLU A 25 27.56 -18.17 9.60
C GLU A 25 26.60 -18.62 8.48
N ALA A 26 27.18 -19.10 7.38
CA ALA A 26 26.43 -19.67 6.28
C ALA A 26 25.53 -20.84 6.75
N GLY A 27 24.26 -20.79 6.37
CA GLY A 27 23.27 -21.83 6.66
C GLY A 27 22.66 -21.78 8.06
N GLN A 28 23.00 -20.79 8.89
CA GLN A 28 22.35 -20.54 10.18
C GLN A 28 21.14 -19.61 10.03
N PHE A 29 20.04 -19.97 10.68
CA PHE A 29 18.82 -19.17 10.73
C PHE A 29 18.17 -19.31 12.09
N TYR A 30 17.48 -18.26 12.52
CA TYR A 30 16.77 -18.20 13.80
C TYR A 30 15.31 -17.81 13.57
N TYR A 31 14.42 -18.39 14.36
CA TYR A 31 13.04 -17.93 14.48
C TYR A 31 12.90 -17.04 15.72
N VAL A 32 12.58 -15.77 15.51
CA VAL A 32 12.51 -14.72 16.54
C VAL A 32 11.15 -14.02 16.46
N PRO A 33 10.10 -14.65 17.03
CA PRO A 33 8.75 -14.08 17.06
C PRO A 33 8.67 -12.94 18.10
N GLN A 34 8.03 -11.83 17.75
CA GLN A 34 7.87 -10.66 18.65
C GLN A 34 6.79 -10.86 19.73
N ARG A 35 6.51 -12.09 20.16
CA ARG A 35 5.47 -12.40 21.17
C ARG A 35 6.08 -13.10 22.38
N PHE A 36 5.63 -12.70 23.57
CA PHE A 36 6.11 -13.22 24.85
C PHE A 36 5.90 -14.72 25.07
N ASP A 37 4.99 -15.35 24.33
CA ASP A 37 4.60 -16.76 24.47
C ASP A 37 5.34 -17.70 23.51
N HIS A 38 6.11 -17.17 22.55
CA HIS A 38 6.82 -17.99 21.58
C HIS A 38 8.32 -18.03 21.91
N GLN A 39 8.88 -19.23 21.96
CA GLN A 39 10.31 -19.40 22.20
C GLN A 39 11.11 -19.16 20.92
N GLU A 40 12.13 -18.33 21.05
CA GLU A 40 13.19 -18.21 20.06
C GLU A 40 13.87 -19.57 19.89
N HIS A 41 14.17 -19.94 18.65
CA HIS A 41 14.93 -21.15 18.38
C HIS A 41 15.80 -21.01 17.14
N GLU A 42 16.92 -21.72 17.15
CA GLU A 42 17.77 -21.90 15.98
C GLU A 42 17.23 -23.03 15.11
N PHE A 43 17.18 -22.80 13.80
CA PHE A 43 16.93 -23.86 12.84
C PHE A 43 18.18 -24.71 12.67
N ALA A 44 18.01 -26.03 12.48
CA ALA A 44 19.14 -26.90 12.16
C ALA A 44 19.94 -26.34 10.96
N LYS A 45 21.27 -26.32 11.07
CA LYS A 45 22.15 -25.73 10.04
C LYS A 45 21.87 -26.35 8.68
N GLY A 46 21.71 -25.50 7.66
CA GLY A 46 21.38 -25.94 6.30
C GLY A 46 19.96 -26.49 6.12
N SER A 47 19.04 -26.29 7.08
CA SER A 47 17.65 -26.75 6.97
C SER A 47 16.69 -25.74 6.32
N ILE A 48 17.14 -24.50 6.10
CA ILE A 48 16.36 -23.44 5.46
C ILE A 48 16.90 -23.19 4.05
N TYR A 49 16.01 -23.25 3.07
CA TYR A 49 16.26 -22.69 1.75
C TYR A 49 15.84 -21.22 1.75
N HIS A 50 16.79 -20.33 1.54
CA HIS A 50 16.54 -18.90 1.52
C HIS A 50 16.40 -18.42 0.08
N LEU A 51 15.17 -18.44 -0.43
CA LEU A 51 14.84 -17.82 -1.71
C LEU A 51 14.82 -16.31 -1.54
N LEU A 52 15.67 -15.62 -2.29
CA LEU A 52 15.86 -14.17 -2.19
C LEU A 52 15.70 -13.51 -3.56
N GLU A 53 14.99 -12.38 -3.55
CA GLU A 53 14.99 -11.43 -4.65
C GLU A 53 16.36 -10.73 -4.73
N PRO A 54 16.80 -10.27 -5.90
CA PRO A 54 18.07 -9.55 -6.03
C PRO A 54 18.06 -8.24 -5.23
N ASP A 55 19.16 -7.93 -4.57
CA ASP A 55 19.42 -6.64 -3.93
C ASP A 55 20.83 -6.18 -4.33
N ILE A 56 20.97 -4.90 -4.70
CA ILE A 56 22.24 -4.30 -5.14
C ILE A 56 23.14 -3.89 -3.98
N ASN A 57 22.58 -3.73 -2.77
CA ASN A 57 23.29 -3.18 -1.62
C ASN A 57 23.76 -4.26 -0.64
N GLN A 58 23.12 -5.43 -0.62
CA GLN A 58 23.38 -6.47 0.38
C GLN A 58 22.97 -7.87 -0.07
N ASP A 59 23.68 -8.89 0.44
CA ASP A 59 23.47 -10.32 0.14
C ASP A 59 22.77 -11.10 1.28
N ILE A 60 22.10 -10.38 2.19
CA ILE A 60 21.51 -10.93 3.40
C ILE A 60 20.04 -11.28 3.16
N TYR A 61 19.22 -10.37 2.63
CA TYR A 61 17.78 -10.51 2.38
C TYR A 61 17.42 -10.04 0.97
N GLY A 62 16.30 -10.54 0.44
CA GLY A 62 15.77 -10.02 -0.82
C GLY A 62 15.12 -8.64 -0.67
N LEU A 63 15.24 -7.82 -1.71
CA LEU A 63 14.59 -6.51 -1.79
C LEU A 63 13.19 -6.64 -2.41
N PRO A 64 12.11 -6.28 -1.71
CA PRO A 64 10.76 -6.39 -2.29
C PRO A 64 10.55 -5.42 -3.44
N GLN A 65 10.04 -5.91 -4.58
CA GLN A 65 9.82 -5.11 -5.80
C GLN A 65 8.82 -3.95 -5.58
N TYR A 66 7.85 -4.10 -4.67
CA TYR A 66 6.87 -3.06 -4.36
C TYR A 66 7.45 -1.85 -3.61
N LEU A 67 8.72 -1.90 -3.16
CA LEU A 67 9.33 -0.84 -2.37
C LEU A 67 9.34 0.50 -3.13
N SER A 68 9.52 0.45 -4.45
CA SER A 68 9.51 1.63 -5.34
C SER A 68 8.17 2.37 -5.38
N ALA A 69 7.05 1.67 -5.15
CA ALA A 69 5.70 2.22 -5.20
C ALA A 69 5.10 2.52 -3.81
N LEU A 70 5.87 2.41 -2.72
CA LEU A 70 5.36 2.66 -1.38
C LEU A 70 4.81 4.08 -1.21
N GLN A 71 5.50 5.08 -1.74
CA GLN A 71 5.05 6.48 -1.66
C GLN A 71 3.73 6.67 -2.42
N SER A 72 3.59 6.06 -3.60
CA SER A 72 2.35 6.07 -4.37
C SER A 72 1.23 5.36 -3.61
N ALA A 73 1.49 4.20 -2.99
CA ALA A 73 0.50 3.49 -2.17
C ALA A 73 0.02 4.32 -0.97
N TRP A 74 0.92 4.96 -0.22
CA TRP A 74 0.57 5.82 0.92
C TRP A 74 -0.18 7.08 0.49
N LEU A 75 0.21 7.68 -0.63
CA LEU A 75 -0.50 8.82 -1.19
C LEU A 75 -1.93 8.42 -1.62
N ASN A 76 -2.07 7.24 -2.23
CA ASN A 76 -3.35 6.68 -2.65
C ASN A 76 -4.28 6.43 -1.45
N GLU A 77 -3.76 5.88 -0.35
CA GLU A 77 -4.46 5.69 0.91
C GLU A 77 -4.87 7.04 1.53
N SER A 78 -3.93 7.97 1.61
CA SER A 78 -4.16 9.31 2.17
C SER A 78 -5.26 10.05 1.42
N ALA A 79 -5.28 9.98 0.09
CA ALA A 79 -6.34 10.56 -0.74
C ALA A 79 -7.72 9.91 -0.45
N THR A 80 -7.78 8.59 -0.26
CA THR A 80 -9.02 7.90 0.15
C THR A 80 -9.50 8.39 1.52
N LEU A 81 -8.60 8.41 2.50
CA LEU A 81 -8.92 8.84 3.87
C LEU A 81 -9.38 10.29 3.91
N PHE A 82 -8.75 11.16 3.12
CA PHE A 82 -9.15 12.55 2.97
C PHE A 82 -10.57 12.65 2.41
N ARG A 83 -10.87 12.00 1.28
CA ARG A 83 -12.21 12.02 0.66
C ARG A 83 -13.29 11.52 1.61
N ARG A 84 -13.00 10.48 2.40
CA ARG A 84 -13.93 9.97 3.41
C ARG A 84 -14.19 11.00 4.51
N LYS A 85 -13.14 11.62 5.06
CA LYS A 85 -13.28 12.69 6.07
C LYS A 85 -14.01 13.91 5.51
N TYR A 86 -13.69 14.30 4.28
CA TYR A 86 -14.34 15.41 3.57
C TYR A 86 -15.84 15.17 3.40
N PHE A 87 -16.25 13.97 2.97
CA PHE A 87 -17.67 13.61 2.87
C PHE A 87 -18.37 13.62 4.23
N LEU A 88 -17.75 13.06 5.27
CA LEU A 88 -18.29 13.07 6.64
C LEU A 88 -18.46 14.50 7.21
N ASN A 89 -17.74 15.48 6.67
CA ASN A 89 -17.81 16.89 7.07
C ASN A 89 -18.76 17.73 6.21
N GLY A 90 -19.69 17.11 5.49
CA GLY A 90 -20.65 17.83 4.66
C GLY A 90 -20.04 18.40 3.37
N ALA A 91 -19.02 17.74 2.84
CA ALA A 91 -18.32 18.13 1.62
C ALA A 91 -17.68 19.53 1.71
N HIS A 92 -16.97 19.79 2.81
CA HIS A 92 -16.22 21.03 3.00
C HIS A 92 -14.93 20.78 3.79
N ALA A 93 -13.84 21.44 3.41
CA ALA A 93 -12.51 21.28 4.02
C ALA A 93 -12.24 22.25 5.20
N GLY A 94 -13.25 23.04 5.59
CA GLY A 94 -13.13 24.07 6.62
C GLY A 94 -13.05 25.48 6.03
N PHE A 95 -13.46 26.48 6.80
CA PHE A 95 -13.53 27.88 6.35
C PHE A 95 -12.75 28.79 7.30
N VAL A 96 -12.34 29.95 6.79
CA VAL A 96 -11.95 31.10 7.58
C VAL A 96 -13.18 31.97 7.80
N PHE A 97 -13.63 32.08 9.04
CA PHE A 97 -14.61 33.06 9.45
C PHE A 97 -13.89 34.37 9.74
N TYR A 98 -14.09 35.36 8.88
CA TYR A 98 -13.45 36.67 8.96
C TYR A 98 -14.49 37.71 9.40
N MET A 99 -14.19 38.47 10.45
CA MET A 99 -15.10 39.48 11.01
C MET A 99 -14.40 40.81 11.21
N THR A 100 -14.94 41.88 10.62
CA THR A 100 -14.38 43.24 10.63
C THR A 100 -15.21 44.24 11.44
N GLU A 101 -16.39 43.84 11.94
CA GLU A 101 -17.28 44.74 12.67
C GLU A 101 -16.65 45.29 13.96
N ASN A 102 -16.52 46.62 14.00
CA ASN A 102 -16.02 47.37 15.16
C ASN A 102 -17.01 47.43 16.34
N SER A 103 -18.27 47.06 16.11
CA SER A 103 -19.37 47.14 17.09
C SER A 103 -19.67 45.83 17.80
N ALA A 104 -18.95 44.74 17.51
CA ALA A 104 -19.18 43.46 18.16
C ALA A 104 -18.72 43.51 19.63
N LYS A 105 -19.60 43.13 20.56
CA LYS A 105 -19.22 43.03 21.98
C LYS A 105 -18.25 41.87 22.15
N GLN A 106 -17.21 42.06 22.97
CA GLN A 106 -16.18 41.02 23.23
C GLN A 106 -16.78 39.66 23.61
N GLY A 107 -17.86 39.64 24.41
CA GLY A 107 -18.55 38.41 24.80
C GLY A 107 -19.19 37.65 23.63
N ASP A 108 -19.70 38.36 22.62
CA ASP A 108 -20.30 37.74 21.43
C ASP A 108 -19.21 37.16 20.53
N VAL A 109 -18.06 37.85 20.40
CA VAL A 109 -16.87 37.35 19.68
C VAL A 109 -16.37 36.04 20.29
N ASP A 110 -16.29 35.99 21.62
CA ASP A 110 -15.81 34.80 22.32
C ASP A 110 -16.82 33.63 22.26
N ASN A 111 -18.12 33.91 22.30
CA ASN A 111 -19.16 32.89 22.08
C ASN A 111 -19.11 32.31 20.66
N ILE A 112 -18.97 33.16 19.63
CA ILE A 112 -18.83 32.71 18.22
C ILE A 112 -17.56 31.86 18.08
N ARG A 113 -16.43 32.30 18.65
CA ARG A 113 -15.18 31.54 18.67
C ARG A 113 -15.34 30.19 19.36
N GLU A 114 -16.06 30.13 20.47
CA GLU A 114 -16.31 28.90 21.22
C GLU A 114 -17.21 27.93 20.43
N GLN A 115 -18.28 28.44 19.80
CA GLN A 115 -19.16 27.64 18.95
C GLN A 115 -18.42 27.08 17.73
N LEU A 116 -17.55 27.86 17.09
CA LEU A 116 -16.70 27.40 15.98
C LEU A 116 -15.69 26.34 16.43
N ARG A 117 -15.15 26.45 17.66
CA ARG A 117 -14.27 25.42 18.25
C ARG A 117 -15.01 24.14 18.62
N LYS A 118 -16.29 24.23 19.02
CA LYS A 118 -17.15 23.07 19.32
C LYS A 118 -17.62 22.37 18.05
N SER A 119 -17.82 23.12 16.96
CA SER A 119 -18.17 22.62 15.62
C SER A 119 -16.97 21.97 14.88
N LYS A 120 -16.14 21.20 15.58
CA LYS A 120 -15.06 20.44 14.94
C LYS A 120 -15.68 19.38 14.04
N GLY A 121 -15.41 19.48 12.74
CA GLY A 121 -15.65 18.37 11.81
C GLY A 121 -14.87 17.12 12.23
N VAL A 122 -15.35 15.96 11.81
CA VAL A 122 -14.69 14.66 11.97
C VAL A 122 -13.37 14.67 11.17
N GLY A 123 -12.22 14.63 11.87
CA GLY A 123 -10.89 14.50 11.26
C GLY A 123 -9.96 15.71 11.43
N ASN A 124 -9.09 15.96 10.44
CA ASN A 124 -8.01 16.96 10.50
C ASN A 124 -8.41 18.36 9.97
N PHE A 125 -9.68 18.57 9.62
CA PHE A 125 -10.16 19.86 9.11
C PHE A 125 -10.46 20.80 10.26
N LYS A 126 -9.96 22.04 10.19
CA LYS A 126 -10.13 23.05 11.24
C LYS A 126 -10.68 24.32 10.63
N ASN A 127 -11.74 24.85 11.24
CA ASN A 127 -12.23 26.19 10.95
C ASN A 127 -11.32 27.21 11.63
N LEU A 128 -10.98 28.29 10.93
CA LEU A 128 -10.19 29.39 11.47
C LEU A 128 -11.09 30.59 11.72
N PHE A 129 -10.89 31.29 12.83
CA PHE A 129 -11.60 32.53 13.13
C PHE A 129 -10.59 33.68 13.18
N VAL A 130 -10.82 34.71 12.37
CA VAL A 130 -9.99 35.90 12.27
C VAL A 130 -10.87 37.13 12.55
N HIS A 131 -10.50 37.89 13.56
CA HIS A 131 -11.16 39.15 13.91
C HIS A 131 -10.20 40.30 13.60
N SER A 132 -10.60 41.21 12.72
CA SER A 132 -9.79 42.34 12.26
C SER A 132 -10.63 43.62 12.24
N PRO A 133 -10.78 44.30 13.39
CA PRO A 133 -11.60 45.51 13.52
C PRO A 133 -11.10 46.60 12.56
N GLY A 134 -12.00 47.15 11.73
CA GLY A 134 -11.68 48.25 10.80
C GLY A 134 -11.11 47.80 9.45
N GLY A 135 -11.21 46.50 9.12
CA GLY A 135 -10.90 45.96 7.79
C GLY A 135 -11.95 46.28 6.71
N ASN A 136 -11.83 45.62 5.54
CA ASN A 136 -12.70 45.83 4.37
C ASN A 136 -14.23 45.72 4.65
N LYS A 137 -15.03 46.31 3.74
CA LYS A 137 -16.46 46.69 3.85
C LYS A 137 -17.47 45.61 4.29
N ASP A 138 -17.18 44.33 4.18
CA ASP A 138 -18.14 43.29 4.57
C ASP A 138 -17.89 42.89 6.04
N GLY A 139 -18.86 43.20 6.91
CA GLY A 139 -18.75 43.01 8.36
C GLY A 139 -18.44 41.57 8.80
N ILE A 140 -18.97 40.58 8.08
CA ILE A 140 -18.74 39.15 8.30
C ILE A 140 -18.57 38.47 6.95
N GLN A 141 -17.51 37.67 6.81
CA GLN A 141 -17.22 36.87 5.61
C GLN A 141 -16.86 35.43 6.00
N ILE A 142 -17.35 34.48 5.21
CA ILE A 142 -16.91 33.09 5.25
C ILE A 142 -16.04 32.87 4.02
N ILE A 143 -14.73 32.71 4.22
CA ILE A 143 -13.77 32.44 3.15
C ILE A 143 -13.52 30.93 3.15
N PRO A 144 -14.00 30.18 2.15
CA PRO A 144 -13.72 28.76 2.06
C PRO A 144 -12.22 28.54 1.88
N ILE A 145 -11.63 27.63 2.65
CA ILE A 145 -10.23 27.22 2.46
C ILE A 145 -10.22 26.23 1.28
N ALA A 146 -10.25 26.79 0.06
CA ALA A 146 -10.12 26.12 -1.24
C ALA A 146 -10.91 24.79 -1.38
N ASP A 147 -12.14 24.88 -1.91
CA ASP A 147 -13.01 23.71 -2.05
C ASP A 147 -13.26 23.25 -3.51
N VAL A 148 -12.95 24.10 -4.50
CA VAL A 148 -13.40 23.86 -5.89
C VAL A 148 -12.32 23.22 -6.78
N SER A 149 -11.02 23.45 -6.54
CA SER A 149 -9.93 22.86 -7.34
C SER A 149 -9.46 21.49 -6.85
N ALA A 150 -9.73 21.13 -5.59
CA ALA A 150 -9.19 19.90 -5.01
C ALA A 150 -9.90 18.62 -5.51
N LYS A 151 -11.17 18.72 -5.95
CA LYS A 151 -11.96 17.56 -6.41
C LYS A 151 -11.31 16.85 -7.60
N ASP A 152 -10.79 17.62 -8.56
CA ASP A 152 -10.14 17.08 -9.76
C ASP A 152 -8.74 16.53 -9.44
N GLU A 153 -8.00 17.18 -8.53
CA GLU A 153 -6.69 16.70 -8.11
C GLU A 153 -6.76 15.35 -7.37
N PHE A 154 -7.77 15.10 -6.53
CA PHE A 154 -7.86 13.80 -5.85
C PHE A 154 -8.10 12.65 -6.82
N PHE A 155 -8.87 12.87 -7.88
CA PHE A 155 -9.06 11.85 -8.90
C PHE A 155 -7.75 11.57 -9.65
N ASN A 156 -7.03 12.63 -10.02
CA ASN A 156 -5.72 12.51 -10.68
C ASN A 156 -4.69 11.80 -9.81
N ILE A 157 -4.57 12.20 -8.54
CA ILE A 157 -3.70 11.54 -7.54
C ILE A 157 -4.04 10.05 -7.48
N LYS A 158 -5.32 9.69 -7.38
CA LYS A 158 -5.76 8.29 -7.29
C LYS A 158 -5.43 7.49 -8.55
N ASN A 159 -5.54 8.08 -9.74
CA ASN A 159 -5.22 7.39 -10.98
C ASN A 159 -3.71 7.19 -11.15
N VAL A 160 -2.91 8.25 -10.98
CA VAL A 160 -1.44 8.17 -11.10
C VAL A 160 -0.87 7.18 -10.08
N SER A 161 -1.26 7.34 -8.81
CA SER A 161 -0.77 6.45 -7.75
C SER A 161 -1.24 5.00 -7.90
N ARG A 162 -2.43 4.77 -8.50
CA ARG A 162 -2.86 3.42 -8.87
C ARG A 162 -1.91 2.87 -9.93
N ASP A 163 -1.69 3.61 -11.01
CA ASP A 163 -0.90 3.16 -12.15
C ASP A 163 0.56 2.86 -11.76
N ASP A 164 1.14 3.63 -10.84
CA ASP A 164 2.46 3.34 -10.24
C ASP A 164 2.49 1.99 -9.49
N VAL A 165 1.46 1.72 -8.69
CA VAL A 165 1.34 0.45 -7.95
C VAL A 165 1.14 -0.73 -8.91
N LEU A 166 0.32 -0.55 -9.95
CA LEU A 166 0.15 -1.57 -10.99
C LEU A 166 1.47 -1.87 -11.69
N ALA A 167 2.23 -0.82 -12.05
CA ALA A 167 3.53 -0.95 -12.69
C ALA A 167 4.55 -1.68 -11.80
N ALA A 168 4.61 -1.36 -10.51
CA ALA A 168 5.51 -2.04 -9.57
C ALA A 168 5.19 -3.53 -9.40
N HIS A 169 3.91 -3.91 -9.49
CA HIS A 169 3.49 -5.31 -9.46
C HIS A 169 3.51 -6.00 -10.83
N ARG A 170 3.66 -5.23 -11.92
CA ARG A 170 3.68 -5.71 -13.32
C ARG A 170 2.46 -6.55 -13.72
N VAL A 171 1.32 -6.34 -13.04
CA VAL A 171 0.06 -7.05 -13.33
C VAL A 171 -0.79 -6.22 -14.29
N PRO A 172 -1.25 -6.77 -15.43
CA PRO A 172 -2.14 -6.07 -16.32
C PRO A 172 -3.43 -5.59 -15.63
N PRO A 173 -3.87 -4.34 -15.83
CA PRO A 173 -5.02 -3.76 -15.13
C PRO A 173 -6.31 -4.55 -15.31
N GLN A 174 -6.54 -5.07 -16.52
CA GLN A 174 -7.71 -5.88 -16.86
C GLN A 174 -7.81 -7.21 -16.11
N LEU A 175 -6.69 -7.78 -15.65
CA LEU A 175 -6.70 -8.99 -14.83
C LEU A 175 -7.05 -8.71 -13.36
N MET A 176 -6.95 -7.44 -12.93
CA MET A 176 -7.36 -6.97 -11.60
C MET A 176 -8.79 -6.42 -11.58
N GLY A 177 -9.54 -6.55 -12.69
CA GLY A 177 -10.90 -6.03 -12.80
C GLY A 177 -10.97 -4.50 -12.89
N ILE A 178 -9.88 -3.84 -13.30
CA ILE A 178 -9.89 -2.40 -13.54
C ILE A 178 -10.66 -2.12 -14.83
N ILE A 179 -11.62 -1.21 -14.73
CA ILE A 179 -12.41 -0.75 -15.88
C ILE A 179 -11.62 0.37 -16.59
N PRO A 180 -11.45 0.28 -17.92
CA PRO A 180 -10.75 1.32 -18.68
C PRO A 180 -11.56 2.63 -18.69
N ASN A 181 -10.85 3.76 -18.59
CA ASN A 181 -11.44 5.09 -18.65
C ASN A 181 -11.51 5.66 -20.09
N ASN A 182 -10.92 4.97 -21.07
CA ASN A 182 -10.84 5.39 -22.47
C ASN A 182 -11.71 4.50 -23.39
N THR A 183 -12.15 5.06 -24.51
CA THR A 183 -13.05 4.39 -25.48
C THR A 183 -12.43 3.14 -26.13
N GLY A 184 -11.09 3.02 -26.12
CA GLY A 184 -10.36 1.91 -26.72
C GLY A 184 -10.20 0.66 -25.85
N GLY A 185 -10.50 0.74 -24.55
CA GLY A 185 -10.34 -0.38 -23.62
C GLY A 185 -8.90 -0.87 -23.44
N PHE A 186 -8.73 -2.03 -22.79
CA PHE A 186 -7.42 -2.67 -22.56
C PHE A 186 -7.09 -3.80 -23.57
N GLY A 187 -7.96 -4.03 -24.55
CA GLY A 187 -7.82 -5.11 -25.53
C GLY A 187 -8.33 -6.47 -25.03
N ASN A 188 -7.80 -7.54 -25.60
CA ASN A 188 -8.19 -8.90 -25.27
C ASN A 188 -7.54 -9.37 -23.97
N VAL A 189 -8.38 -9.74 -23.00
CA VAL A 189 -7.95 -10.21 -21.67
C VAL A 189 -7.10 -11.48 -21.75
N ALA A 190 -7.38 -12.36 -22.72
CA ALA A 190 -6.64 -13.60 -22.89
C ALA A 190 -5.19 -13.38 -23.26
N ASP A 191 -4.94 -12.48 -24.23
CA ASP A 191 -3.59 -12.19 -24.73
C ASP A 191 -2.77 -11.54 -23.61
N ALA A 192 -3.39 -10.65 -22.82
CA ALA A 192 -2.73 -10.07 -21.65
C ALA A 192 -2.45 -11.10 -20.54
N ALA A 193 -3.35 -12.05 -20.31
CA ALA A 193 -3.13 -13.15 -19.37
C ALA A 193 -1.99 -14.07 -19.82
N GLU A 194 -1.89 -14.34 -21.12
CA GLU A 194 -0.81 -15.12 -21.72
C GLU A 194 0.54 -14.42 -21.57
N VAL A 195 0.65 -13.15 -21.99
CA VAL A 195 1.89 -12.38 -21.85
C VAL A 195 2.30 -12.27 -20.38
N PHE A 196 1.36 -11.96 -19.48
CA PHE A 196 1.62 -11.90 -18.04
C PHE A 196 2.09 -13.26 -17.49
N PHE A 197 1.49 -14.36 -17.95
CA PHE A 197 1.92 -15.68 -17.52
C PHE A 197 3.36 -15.99 -17.94
N ILE A 198 3.71 -15.73 -19.20
CA ILE A 198 5.05 -16.00 -19.76
C ILE A 198 6.11 -15.10 -19.12
N THR A 199 5.80 -13.81 -18.91
CA THR A 199 6.79 -12.81 -18.48
C THR A 199 6.93 -12.69 -16.96
N GLU A 200 5.88 -12.99 -16.21
CA GLU A 200 5.87 -12.82 -14.75
C GLU A 200 5.71 -14.14 -13.99
N ILE A 201 4.75 -14.97 -14.40
CA ILE A 201 4.41 -16.17 -13.62
C ILE A 201 5.40 -17.31 -13.86
N GLU A 202 5.72 -17.62 -15.11
CA GLU A 202 6.64 -18.71 -15.46
C GLU A 202 8.05 -18.50 -14.87
N PRO A 203 8.68 -17.30 -14.92
CA PRO A 203 9.95 -17.06 -14.25
C PRO A 203 9.87 -17.26 -12.72
N LEU A 204 8.78 -16.84 -12.07
CA LEU A 204 8.56 -17.11 -10.64
C LEU A 204 8.40 -18.60 -10.35
N GLN A 205 7.74 -19.35 -11.24
CA GLN A 205 7.64 -20.80 -11.13
C GLN A 205 9.02 -21.46 -11.25
N GLU A 206 9.86 -21.04 -12.18
CA GLU A 206 11.23 -21.54 -12.31
C GLU A 206 12.09 -21.21 -11.09
N ARG A 207 11.99 -19.97 -10.57
CA ARG A 207 12.67 -19.58 -9.33
C ARG A 207 12.24 -20.43 -8.13
N LEU A 208 10.95 -20.76 -8.03
CA LEU A 208 10.46 -21.68 -7.00
C LEU A 208 10.98 -23.12 -7.19
N LYS A 209 11.20 -23.58 -8.43
CA LYS A 209 11.74 -24.91 -8.72
C LYS A 209 13.21 -25.08 -8.31
N GLU A 210 13.98 -24.00 -8.14
CA GLU A 210 15.34 -24.09 -7.59
C GLU A 210 15.36 -24.72 -6.20
N PHE A 211 14.26 -24.62 -5.45
CA PHE A 211 14.10 -25.35 -4.20
C PHE A 211 14.26 -26.87 -4.38
N ASN A 212 13.78 -27.44 -5.49
CA ASN A 212 13.94 -28.86 -5.79
C ASN A 212 15.42 -29.22 -5.98
N GLN A 213 16.17 -28.34 -6.66
CA GLN A 213 17.62 -28.52 -6.88
C GLN A 213 18.38 -28.49 -5.56
N TRP A 214 18.06 -27.51 -4.70
CA TRP A 214 18.64 -27.42 -3.34
C TRP A 214 18.31 -28.64 -2.49
N LEU A 215 17.08 -29.14 -2.57
CA LEU A 215 16.62 -30.28 -1.78
C LEU A 215 17.12 -31.63 -2.34
N GLY A 216 17.51 -31.67 -3.61
CA GLY A 216 17.90 -32.89 -4.32
C GLY A 216 16.73 -33.81 -4.68
N GLN A 217 15.48 -33.32 -4.63
CA GLN A 217 14.26 -34.07 -4.94
C GLN A 217 13.18 -33.15 -5.52
N GLU A 218 12.38 -33.66 -6.47
CA GLU A 218 11.26 -32.91 -7.05
C GLU A 218 10.07 -32.89 -6.07
N VAL A 219 9.80 -31.72 -5.48
CA VAL A 219 8.68 -31.51 -4.54
C VAL A 219 7.73 -30.40 -5.00
N ILE A 220 8.25 -29.41 -5.75
CA ILE A 220 7.45 -28.36 -6.39
C ILE A 220 7.33 -28.67 -7.87
N LYS A 221 6.10 -28.84 -8.36
CA LYS A 221 5.80 -29.05 -9.77
C LYS A 221 4.58 -28.23 -10.18
N PHE A 222 4.69 -27.55 -11.32
CA PHE A 222 3.58 -26.79 -11.90
C PHE A 222 2.97 -27.56 -13.05
N LYS A 223 1.65 -27.49 -13.16
CA LYS A 223 0.94 -28.06 -14.32
C LYS A 223 1.11 -27.11 -15.50
N PRO A 224 1.23 -27.63 -16.73
CA PRO A 224 1.19 -26.80 -17.93
C PRO A 224 -0.03 -25.88 -17.92
N SER A 225 0.18 -24.61 -18.26
CA SER A 225 -0.91 -23.63 -18.30
C SER A 225 -1.86 -23.94 -19.44
N LYS A 226 -3.16 -24.08 -19.12
CA LYS A 226 -4.21 -24.24 -20.13
C LYS A 226 -4.37 -22.98 -20.99
N LEU A 227 -3.93 -21.81 -20.50
CA LEU A 227 -3.97 -20.56 -21.25
C LEU A 227 -3.04 -20.62 -22.47
N LEU A 228 -1.87 -21.23 -22.33
CA LEU A 228 -0.86 -21.39 -23.38
C LEU A 228 -1.19 -22.50 -24.39
N GLN A 229 -2.25 -23.28 -24.13
CA GLN A 229 -2.70 -24.38 -24.99
C GLN A 229 -3.84 -23.97 -25.91
N ARG A 230 -4.16 -22.68 -25.98
CA ARG A 230 -5.18 -22.16 -26.89
C ARG A 230 -4.69 -22.32 -28.33
N THR A 231 -5.30 -23.22 -29.07
CA THR A 231 -5.23 -23.21 -30.53
C THR A 231 -5.96 -21.96 -31.02
N GLN A 232 -5.35 -21.21 -31.95
CA GLN A 232 -6.02 -20.10 -32.64
C GLN A 232 -7.25 -20.58 -33.42
#